data_AF-A0A3M5WJV6-F1
#
_entry.id   AF-A0A3M5WJV6-F1
#
_cell.length_a   1.000
_cell.length_b   1.000
_cell.length_c   1.000
_cell.angle_alpha   90.00
_cell.angle_beta   90.00
_cell.angle_gamma   90.00
#
_symmetry.space_group_name_H-M   'P 1'
#
loop_
_entity.id
_entity.type
_entity.pdbx_description
1 polymer ?
#
loop_
_entity_poly.entity_id
_entity_poly.type
_entity_poly.pdbx_seq_one_letter_code
_entity_poly.pdbx_strand_id
1 'polypeptide(L)'
;MQLAALSDQGISMLIIPAIDLKDGACVRLRQGRMEDSTVFSDDPVAMAAKWVEGGCRRLHLVDLNGAFEGQPVNGDVVTAIARRYPNLPIQIGGVAAASVRWKPSSITSRRA
;
A
#
# COMPACT_ATOMS: atom_id res chain seq x y z
N MET A 1 -34.83 35.01 7.55
CA MET A 1 -34.05 34.58 6.37
C MET A 1 -32.70 34.02 6.86
N GLN A 2 -32.72 32.85 7.49
CA GLN A 2 -31.51 32.11 7.83
C GLN A 2 -31.74 30.68 7.33
N LEU A 3 -31.49 30.47 6.03
CA LEU A 3 -31.35 29.11 5.51
C LEU A 3 -30.13 28.53 6.22
N ALA A 4 -30.36 27.52 7.05
CA ALA A 4 -29.31 26.64 7.52
C ALA A 4 -28.58 26.10 6.29
N ALA A 5 -27.31 26.47 6.15
CA ALA A 5 -26.38 25.76 5.28
C ALA A 5 -26.24 24.35 5.86
N LEU A 6 -27.11 23.45 5.40
CA LEU A 6 -26.85 22.02 5.41
C LEU A 6 -25.72 21.81 4.40
N SER A 7 -24.50 22.10 4.84
CA SER A 7 -23.28 21.77 4.10
C SER A 7 -23.21 20.26 4.00
N ASP A 8 -23.49 19.75 2.80
CA ASP A 8 -22.95 18.52 2.24
C ASP A 8 -22.32 17.56 3.26
N GLN A 9 -23.17 16.89 4.05
CA GLN A 9 -22.76 15.68 4.76
C GLN A 9 -22.90 14.50 3.78
N GLY A 10 -22.37 14.67 2.56
CA GLY A 10 -22.22 13.61 1.59
C GLY A 10 -21.22 12.60 2.12
N ILE A 11 -21.55 11.32 2.02
CA ILE A 11 -20.61 10.23 2.31
C ILE A 11 -19.38 10.45 1.42
N SER A 12 -18.30 10.98 1.98
CA SER A 12 -17.09 11.23 1.22
C SER A 12 -16.44 9.88 0.91
N MET A 13 -16.63 9.39 -0.32
CA MET A 13 -16.01 8.15 -0.77
C MET A 13 -14.49 8.30 -0.83
N LEU A 14 -13.77 7.39 -0.18
CA LEU A 14 -12.30 7.33 -0.23
C LEU A 14 -11.88 6.16 -1.12
N ILE A 15 -11.36 6.49 -2.30
CA ILE A 15 -10.70 5.50 -3.16
C ILE A 15 -9.29 5.27 -2.62
N ILE A 16 -8.96 4.00 -2.38
CA ILE A 16 -7.66 3.56 -1.88
C ILE A 16 -7.05 2.63 -2.93
N PRO A 17 -6.11 3.10 -3.75
CA PRO A 17 -5.38 2.25 -4.66
C PRO A 17 -4.57 1.19 -3.91
N ALA A 18 -4.43 0.01 -4.52
CA ALA A 18 -3.66 -1.10 -3.98
C ALA A 18 -2.52 -1.48 -4.94
N ILE A 19 -1.33 -1.70 -4.39
CA ILE A 19 -0.18 -2.27 -5.09
C ILE A 19 0.19 -3.58 -4.40
N ASP A 20 0.08 -4.70 -5.14
CA ASP A 20 0.55 -5.99 -4.67
C ASP A 20 2.03 -6.15 -5.04
N LEU A 21 2.85 -6.47 -4.06
CA LEU A 21 4.30 -6.59 -4.18
C LEU A 21 4.69 -8.08 -4.17
N LYS A 22 5.37 -8.52 -5.22
CA LYS A 22 5.95 -9.86 -5.31
C LYS A 22 7.32 -9.77 -5.97
N ASP A 23 8.33 -10.32 -5.33
CA ASP A 23 9.72 -10.39 -5.80
C ASP A 23 10.26 -9.02 -6.24
N GLY A 24 9.93 -7.96 -5.47
CA GLY A 24 10.32 -6.58 -5.77
C GLY A 24 9.48 -5.87 -6.85
N ALA A 25 8.54 -6.54 -7.51
CA ALA A 25 7.72 -5.99 -8.59
C ALA A 25 6.26 -5.75 -8.18
N CYS A 26 5.56 -4.90 -8.94
CA CYS A 26 4.11 -4.74 -8.87
C CYS A 26 3.43 -5.82 -9.68
N VAL A 27 2.61 -6.63 -9.03
CA VAL A 27 1.90 -7.75 -9.67
C VAL A 27 0.40 -7.69 -9.43
N ARG A 28 -0.34 -8.55 -10.13
CA ARG A 28 -1.68 -8.98 -9.73
C ARG A 28 -1.75 -10.49 -9.82
N LEU A 29 -2.25 -11.13 -8.78
CA LEU A 29 -2.55 -12.56 -8.79
C LEU A 29 -3.92 -12.82 -9.40
N ARG A 30 -4.04 -13.82 -10.26
CA ARG A 30 -5.34 -14.31 -10.71
C ARG A 30 -5.95 -15.17 -9.61
N GLN A 31 -7.09 -14.72 -9.06
CA GLN A 31 -7.79 -15.42 -7.97
C GLN A 31 -6.90 -15.73 -6.75
N GLY A 32 -5.85 -14.93 -6.51
CA GLY A 32 -4.92 -15.12 -5.38
C GLY A 32 -3.90 -16.25 -5.54
N ARG A 33 -3.76 -16.86 -6.73
CA ARG A 33 -2.77 -17.90 -6.99
C ARG A 33 -1.39 -17.30 -7.27
N MET A 34 -0.37 -17.70 -6.51
CA MET A 34 0.99 -17.11 -6.60
C MET A 34 1.69 -17.45 -7.91
N GLU A 35 1.41 -18.64 -8.43
CA GLU A 35 1.92 -19.16 -9.70
C GLU A 35 1.27 -18.50 -10.93
N ASP A 36 0.12 -17.85 -10.75
CA ASP A 36 -0.63 -17.18 -11.81
C ASP A 36 -0.65 -15.66 -11.55
N SER A 37 0.52 -15.06 -11.77
CA SER A 37 0.75 -13.62 -11.56
C SER A 37 1.04 -12.90 -12.87
N THR A 38 0.53 -11.69 -13.00
CA THR A 38 0.88 -10.75 -14.08
C THR A 38 1.70 -9.61 -13.50
N VAL A 39 2.87 -9.32 -14.08
CA VAL A 39 3.70 -8.18 -13.71
C VAL A 39 3.21 -6.93 -14.44
N PHE A 40 2.95 -5.87 -13.69
CA PHE A 40 2.50 -4.58 -14.23
C PHE A 40 3.61 -3.52 -14.24
N SER A 41 4.60 -3.66 -13.36
CA SER A 41 5.75 -2.76 -13.25
C SER A 41 6.84 -3.42 -12.41
N ASP A 42 8.09 -3.18 -12.76
CA ASP A 42 9.28 -3.55 -12.00
C ASP A 42 9.73 -2.45 -11.01
N ASP A 43 9.17 -1.23 -11.13
CA ASP A 43 9.41 -0.12 -10.19
C ASP A 43 8.15 0.21 -9.35
N PRO A 44 8.07 -0.29 -8.11
CA PRO A 44 6.95 0.03 -7.22
C PRO A 44 6.93 1.47 -6.71
N VAL A 45 8.09 2.14 -6.64
CA VAL A 45 8.17 3.53 -6.19
C VAL A 45 7.60 4.45 -7.27
N ALA A 46 7.91 4.20 -8.54
CA ALA A 46 7.29 4.88 -9.66
C ALA A 46 5.79 4.55 -9.78
N MET A 47 5.38 3.32 -9.52
CA MET A 47 3.95 2.97 -9.48
C MET A 47 3.20 3.75 -8.39
N ALA A 48 3.79 3.86 -7.18
CA ALA A 48 3.23 4.68 -6.11
C ALA A 48 3.13 6.17 -6.51
N ALA A 49 4.12 6.69 -7.24
CA ALA A 49 4.09 8.06 -7.75
C ALA A 49 2.88 8.33 -8.63
N LYS A 50 2.54 7.42 -9.56
CA LYS A 50 1.36 7.54 -10.42
C LYS A 50 0.07 7.69 -9.62
N TRP A 51 -0.09 6.93 -8.53
CA TRP A 51 -1.27 7.04 -7.67
C TRP A 51 -1.31 8.34 -6.88
N VAL A 52 -0.15 8.80 -6.38
CA VAL A 52 -0.05 10.09 -5.67
C VAL A 52 -0.35 11.25 -6.61
N GLU A 53 0.21 11.25 -7.81
CA GLU A 53 -0.06 12.23 -8.88
C GLU A 53 -1.54 12.21 -9.30
N GLY A 54 -2.16 11.04 -9.30
CA GLY A 54 -3.61 10.86 -9.49
C GLY A 54 -4.48 11.32 -8.31
N GLY A 55 -3.89 11.89 -7.24
CA GLY A 55 -4.63 12.46 -6.12
C GLY A 55 -5.08 11.45 -5.06
N CYS A 56 -4.44 10.27 -4.98
CA CYS A 56 -4.76 9.32 -3.92
C CYS A 56 -4.45 9.91 -2.53
N ARG A 57 -5.38 9.70 -1.59
CA ARG A 57 -5.23 10.20 -0.20
C ARG A 57 -4.73 9.13 0.77
N ARG A 58 -4.60 7.90 0.28
CA ARG A 58 -4.11 6.73 1.02
C ARG A 58 -3.68 5.68 0.01
N LEU A 59 -2.62 4.94 0.34
CA LEU A 59 -2.14 3.82 -0.47
C LEU A 59 -2.18 2.54 0.35
N HIS A 60 -2.69 1.46 -0.27
CA HIS A 60 -2.59 0.12 0.28
C HIS A 60 -1.49 -0.64 -0.44
N LEU A 61 -0.57 -1.22 0.32
CA LEU A 61 0.48 -2.10 -0.17
C LEU A 61 0.22 -3.50 0.38
N VAL A 62 0.48 -4.53 -0.41
CA VAL A 62 0.36 -5.92 0.01
C VAL A 62 1.68 -6.62 -0.26
N ASP A 63 2.36 -7.10 0.78
CA ASP A 63 3.54 -7.94 0.62
C ASP A 63 3.13 -9.39 0.38
N LEU A 64 3.07 -9.82 -0.88
CA LEU A 64 2.62 -11.17 -1.20
C LEU A 64 3.65 -12.20 -0.75
N ASN A 65 4.95 -11.96 -0.94
CA ASN A 65 5.95 -12.89 -0.40
C ASN A 65 5.83 -12.99 1.12
N GLY A 66 5.68 -11.87 1.81
CA GLY A 66 5.53 -11.88 3.27
C GLY A 66 4.28 -12.60 3.76
N ALA A 67 3.23 -12.67 2.94
CA ALA A 67 1.99 -13.35 3.31
C ALA A 67 2.21 -14.86 3.39
N PHE A 68 3.10 -15.38 2.54
CA PHE A 68 3.50 -16.79 2.49
C PHE A 68 4.63 -17.09 3.46
N GLU A 69 5.63 -16.21 3.59
CA GLU A 69 6.79 -16.39 4.47
C GLU A 69 6.50 -16.06 5.94
N GLY A 70 5.37 -15.41 6.23
CA GLY A 70 4.98 -15.00 7.58
C GLY A 70 5.77 -13.79 8.14
N GLN A 71 6.68 -13.22 7.34
CA GLN A 71 7.51 -12.07 7.70
C GLN A 71 7.65 -11.08 6.54
N PRO A 72 7.90 -9.77 6.76
CA PRO A 72 8.07 -8.83 5.67
C PRO A 72 9.27 -9.20 4.78
N VAL A 73 9.03 -9.32 3.47
CA VAL A 73 10.05 -9.59 2.44
C VAL A 73 10.30 -8.33 1.60
N ASN A 74 9.23 -7.62 1.23
CA ASN A 74 9.30 -6.40 0.41
C ASN A 74 9.36 -5.12 1.26
N GLY A 75 9.81 -5.22 2.51
CA GLY A 75 9.80 -4.12 3.47
C GLY A 75 10.62 -2.90 3.03
N ASP A 76 11.74 -3.11 2.33
CA ASP A 76 12.59 -2.03 1.84
C ASP A 76 11.86 -1.17 0.80
N VAL A 77 11.07 -1.79 -0.07
CA VAL A 77 10.21 -1.11 -1.05
C VAL A 77 9.15 -0.27 -0.34
N VAL A 78 8.46 -0.85 0.65
CA VAL A 78 7.45 -0.14 1.46
C VAL A 78 8.07 1.06 2.18
N THR A 79 9.28 0.90 2.71
CA THR A 79 10.04 1.98 3.37
C THR A 79 10.44 3.08 2.40
N ALA A 80 10.89 2.73 1.20
CA ALA A 80 11.23 3.69 0.16
C ALA A 80 10.02 4.56 -0.23
N ILE A 81 8.85 3.94 -0.43
CA ILE A 81 7.60 4.65 -0.71
C ILE A 81 7.21 5.57 0.46
N ALA A 82 7.25 5.06 1.70
CA ALA A 82 6.90 5.82 2.88
C ALA A 82 7.83 7.03 3.13
N ARG A 83 9.13 6.89 2.84
CA ARG A 83 10.10 7.99 2.93
C ARG A 83 9.88 9.04 1.85
N ARG A 84 9.54 8.61 0.63
CA ARG A 84 9.23 9.51 -0.49
C ARG A 84 7.95 10.31 -0.25
N TYR A 85 6.96 9.70 0.40
CA TYR A 85 5.65 10.30 0.67
C TYR A 85 5.32 10.30 2.18
N PRO A 86 6.02 11.10 3.00
CA PRO A 86 5.91 11.03 4.46
C PRO A 86 4.53 11.40 5.00
N ASN A 87 3.74 12.17 4.24
CA ASN A 87 2.40 12.60 4.61
C ASN A 87 1.30 11.68 4.06
N LEU A 88 1.64 10.68 3.22
CA LEU A 88 0.68 9.74 2.67
C LEU A 88 0.47 8.59 3.66
N PRO A 89 -0.76 8.39 4.18
CA PRO A 89 -1.05 7.21 4.97
C PRO A 89 -0.88 5.94 4.12
N ILE A 90 -0.01 5.04 4.59
CA ILE A 90 0.22 3.74 3.97
C ILE A 90 -0.31 2.63 4.88
N GLN A 91 -1.15 1.77 4.31
CA GLN A 91 -1.58 0.51 4.94
C GLN A 91 -0.80 -0.63 4.30
N ILE A 92 -0.13 -1.46 5.10
CA ILE A 92 0.54 -2.67 4.63
C ILE A 92 -0.28 -3.90 5.05
N GLY A 93 -0.52 -4.82 4.12
CA GLY A 93 -1.02 -6.17 4.39
C GLY A 93 -0.01 -7.23 3.95
N GLY A 94 -0.34 -8.50 4.16
CA GLY A 94 0.53 -9.61 3.74
C GLY A 94 1.63 -9.96 4.73
N VAL A 95 1.41 -9.78 6.02
CA VAL A 95 2.13 -10.52 7.07
C VAL A 95 1.08 -11.12 7.99
N ALA A 96 1.43 -12.03 8.92
CA ALA A 96 0.43 -12.70 9.78
C ALA A 96 -0.42 -11.76 10.67
N ALA A 97 -0.16 -10.45 10.66
CA ALA A 97 -0.99 -9.43 11.28
C ALA A 97 -1.84 -8.68 10.23
N ALA A 98 -3.10 -8.42 10.57
CA ALA A 98 -4.05 -7.60 9.80
C ALA A 98 -3.43 -6.29 9.28
N SER A 99 -4.04 -5.67 8.26
CA SER A 99 -3.50 -4.47 7.63
C SER A 99 -3.16 -3.37 8.65
N VAL A 100 -1.88 -3.06 8.82
CA VAL A 100 -1.38 -2.06 9.78
C VAL A 100 -0.86 -0.81 9.09
N ARG A 101 -0.81 0.30 9.83
CA ARG A 101 -0.09 1.50 9.38
C ARG A 101 1.41 1.23 9.38
N TRP A 102 2.08 1.45 8.25
CA TRP A 102 3.54 1.32 8.17
C TRP A 102 4.24 2.41 8.98
N LYS A 103 5.30 2.03 9.72
CA LYS A 103 6.25 2.96 10.35
C LYS A 103 7.64 2.66 9.81
N PRO A 104 8.40 3.61 9.25
CA PRO A 104 9.74 3.33 8.69
C PRO A 104 10.73 2.65 9.67
N SER A 105 10.55 2.82 10.99
CA SER A 105 11.35 2.17 12.02
C SER A 105 10.99 0.69 12.28
N SER A 106 9.96 0.15 11.61
CA SER A 106 9.46 -1.21 11.88
C SER A 106 10.30 -2.34 11.26
N ILE A 107 11.28 -2.03 10.40
CA ILE A 107 12.23 -3.01 9.84
C ILE A 107 13.47 -3.18 10.71
N THR A 108 13.91 -2.16 11.43
CA THR A 108 15.22 -2.14 12.10
C THR A 108 15.26 -2.94 13.40
N SER A 109 14.15 -3.53 13.86
CA SER A 109 14.07 -4.24 15.15
C SER A 109 14.08 -5.77 15.07
N ARG A 110 14.17 -6.38 13.88
CA ARG A 110 14.19 -7.85 13.72
C ARG A 110 15.33 -8.38 12.84
N ARG A 111 16.44 -7.66 12.75
CA ARG A 111 17.71 -8.26 12.34
C ARG A 111 18.50 -8.59 13.60
N ALA A 112 18.29 -9.79 14.11
CA ALA A 112 19.15 -10.48 15.07
C ALA A 112 19.28 -11.93 14.58
#